data_AF-A0A656KQ30-F1
#
_entry.id   AF-A0A656KQ30-F1
#
_cell.length_a   1.000
_cell.length_b   1.000
_cell.length_c   1.000
_cell.angle_alpha   90.00
_cell.angle_beta   90.00
_cell.angle_gamma   90.00
#
_symmetry.space_group_name_H-M   'P 1'
#
loop_
_entity.id
_entity.type
_entity.pdbx_description
1 polymer ?
#
loop_
_entity_poly.entity_id
_entity_poly.type
_entity_poly.pdbx_seq_one_letter_code
_entity_poly.pdbx_strand_id
1 'polypeptide(L)'
;MACIVAFLLIASSKYQTSNHLIFVTSEISDDSYRVFAHQGNEFPQADDILMTASPIEGTGTSTAVYCSVALGDQQIIARLKRTKLLHTDLAYKYINPQPDKPVTCWV
;
A
#
# COMPACT_ATOMS: atom_id res chain seq x y z
N MET A 1 5.99 18.19 9.96
CA MET A 1 4.78 17.41 9.63
C MET A 1 5.12 16.56 8.43
N ALA A 2 4.93 15.25 8.53
CA ALA A 2 5.25 14.29 7.49
C ALA A 2 3.96 13.59 7.06
N CYS A 3 3.83 13.32 5.76
CA CYS A 3 2.67 12.66 5.20
C CYS A 3 3.10 11.65 4.15
N ILE A 4 2.43 10.51 4.14
CA ILE A 4 2.58 9.49 3.11
C ILE A 4 1.25 9.29 2.41
N VAL A 5 1.31 8.88 1.14
CA VAL A 5 0.14 8.48 0.38
C VAL A 5 0.08 6.96 0.37
N ALA A 6 -1.12 6.39 0.45
CA ALA A 6 -1.35 4.97 0.34
C ALA A 6 -2.35 4.67 -0.77
N PHE A 7 -2.12 3.56 -1.49
CA PHE A 7 -3.05 3.01 -2.46
C PHE A 7 -3.42 1.60 -2.04
N LEU A 8 -4.71 1.33 -1.92
CA LEU A 8 -5.26 0.00 -1.68
C LEU A 8 -5.81 -0.56 -2.99
N LEU A 9 -5.05 -1.46 -3.61
CA LEU A 9 -5.44 -2.16 -4.82
C LEU A 9 -6.25 -3.40 -4.44
N ILE A 10 -7.56 -3.37 -4.71
CA ILE A 10 -8.46 -4.48 -4.45
C ILE A 10 -8.54 -5.36 -5.70
N ALA A 11 -8.07 -6.59 -5.61
CA ALA A 11 -8.08 -7.53 -6.74
C ALA A 11 -9.51 -8.03 -7.04
N SER A 12 -10.26 -8.40 -5.99
CA SER A 12 -11.66 -8.81 -6.06
C SER A 12 -12.20 -9.03 -4.65
N SER A 13 -13.50 -8.84 -4.43
CA SER A 13 -14.17 -9.19 -3.16
C SER A 13 -14.01 -10.67 -2.79
N LYS A 14 -13.79 -11.55 -3.78
CA LYS A 14 -13.58 -13.00 -3.59
C LYS A 14 -12.13 -13.38 -3.31
N TYR A 15 -11.17 -12.50 -3.60
CA TYR A 15 -9.73 -12.79 -3.52
C TYR A 15 -9.00 -11.72 -2.70
N GLN A 16 -9.49 -11.46 -1.49
CA GLN A 16 -8.92 -10.45 -0.60
C GLN A 16 -7.45 -10.71 -0.24
N THR A 17 -6.99 -11.97 -0.31
CA THR A 17 -5.57 -12.33 -0.13
C THR A 17 -4.66 -11.81 -1.23
N SER A 18 -5.22 -11.37 -2.36
CA SER A 18 -4.50 -10.75 -3.47
C SER A 18 -4.54 -9.22 -3.43
N ASN A 19 -5.13 -8.63 -2.39
CA ASN A 19 -5.11 -7.18 -2.23
C ASN A 19 -3.70 -6.72 -1.86
N HIS A 20 -3.34 -5.55 -2.37
CA HIS A 20 -2.03 -4.96 -2.13
C HIS A 20 -2.19 -3.55 -1.60
N LEU A 21 -1.40 -3.23 -0.58
CA LEU A 21 -1.29 -1.88 -0.04
C LEU A 21 0.07 -1.30 -0.40
N ILE A 22 0.05 -0.19 -1.10
CA ILE A 22 1.24 0.56 -1.53
C ILE A 22 1.34 1.79 -0.63
N PHE A 23 2.46 1.99 0.05
CA PHE A 23 2.80 3.24 0.71
C PHE A 23 3.82 3.99 -0.14
N VAL A 24 3.60 5.29 -0.36
CA VAL A 24 4.46 6.20 -1.11
C VAL A 24 4.90 7.32 -0.17
N THR A 25 6.21 7.49 0.00
CA THR A 25 6.83 8.54 0.82
C THR A 25 7.17 9.75 -0.05
N SER A 26 7.52 10.86 0.61
CA SER A 26 7.95 12.08 -0.07
C SER A 26 9.42 12.05 -0.52
N GLU A 27 10.15 10.98 -0.21
CA GLU A 27 11.56 10.82 -0.52
C GLU A 27 11.77 10.56 -2.02
N ILE A 28 12.71 11.27 -2.64
CA ILE A 28 13.10 11.01 -4.04
C ILE A 28 14.20 9.94 -4.03
N SER A 29 13.81 8.68 -3.89
CA SER A 29 14.71 7.51 -3.92
C SER A 29 13.99 6.28 -4.48
N ASP A 30 14.74 5.21 -4.76
CA ASP A 30 14.17 3.91 -5.15
C ASP A 30 13.30 3.29 -4.02
N ASP A 31 13.45 3.77 -2.78
CA ASP A 31 12.65 3.40 -1.61
C ASP A 31 11.43 4.32 -1.39
N SER A 32 11.13 5.19 -2.37
CA SER A 32 9.99 6.11 -2.37
C SER A 32 8.64 5.41 -2.27
N TYR A 33 8.58 4.11 -2.56
CA TYR A 33 7.39 3.32 -2.35
C TYR A 33 7.69 1.93 -1.77
N ARG A 34 6.72 1.39 -1.02
CA ARG A 34 6.77 0.06 -0.43
C ARG A 34 5.43 -0.61 -0.61
N VAL A 35 5.43 -1.90 -0.93
CA VAL A 35 4.19 -2.63 -1.19
C VAL A 35 4.11 -3.88 -0.35
N PHE A 36 2.93 -4.06 0.23
CA PHE A 36 2.61 -5.08 1.19
C PHE A 36 1.40 -5.87 0.71
N ALA A 37 1.42 -7.17 0.95
CA ALA A 37 0.19 -7.95 0.88
C ALA A 37 -0.74 -7.47 1.99
N HIS A 38 -2.00 -7.24 1.63
CA HIS A 38 -3.00 -6.64 2.51
C HIS A 38 -4.20 -7.56 2.60
N GLN A 39 -4.68 -7.81 3.81
CA GLN A 39 -5.90 -8.58 4.03
C GLN A 39 -7.07 -7.65 4.30
N GLY A 40 -8.13 -7.80 3.51
CA GLY A 40 -9.35 -6.99 3.61
C GLY A 40 -9.38 -5.78 2.69
N ASN A 41 -10.42 -4.97 2.84
CA ASN A 41 -10.73 -3.85 1.94
C ASN A 41 -10.60 -2.48 2.62
N GLU A 42 -10.02 -2.45 3.81
CA GLU A 42 -9.92 -1.26 4.65
C GLU A 42 -8.46 -0.87 4.85
N PHE A 43 -8.21 0.42 4.97
CA PHE A 43 -6.89 0.93 5.28
C PHE A 43 -6.51 0.64 6.74
N PRO A 44 -5.24 0.31 7.03
CA PRO A 44 -4.77 0.18 8.41
C PRO A 44 -4.88 1.53 9.14
N GLN A 45 -5.31 1.50 10.40
CA GLN A 45 -5.43 2.69 11.25
C GLN A 45 -4.45 2.63 12.42
N ALA A 46 -4.03 3.81 12.90
CA ALA A 46 -3.21 3.98 14.08
C ALA A 46 -3.63 5.26 14.80
N ASP A 47 -3.82 5.18 16.13
CA ASP A 47 -4.43 6.26 16.93
C ASP A 47 -3.67 7.59 16.88
N ASP A 48 -2.38 7.55 16.61
CA ASP A 48 -1.45 8.69 16.57
C ASP A 48 -1.21 9.25 15.16
N ILE A 49 -1.93 8.74 14.16
CA ILE A 49 -1.78 9.13 12.74
C ILE A 49 -3.13 9.54 12.18
N LEU A 50 -3.20 10.79 11.70
CA LEU A 50 -4.40 11.28 11.02
C LEU A 50 -4.49 10.62 9.64
N MET A 51 -5.66 10.08 9.32
CA MET A 51 -5.92 9.42 8.05
C MET A 51 -7.16 10.01 7.37
N THR A 52 -7.06 10.25 6.07
CA THR A 52 -8.23 10.52 5.22
C THR A 52 -8.16 9.62 4.00
N ALA A 53 -9.26 8.95 3.67
CA ALA A 53 -9.33 8.03 2.55
C ALA A 53 -10.40 8.45 1.53
N SER A 54 -10.13 8.20 0.25
CA SER A 54 -11.07 8.41 -0.85
C SER A 54 -11.02 7.25 -1.83
N PRO A 55 -12.17 6.71 -2.28
CA PRO A 55 -12.19 5.77 -3.39
C PRO A 55 -11.75 6.46 -4.69
N ILE A 56 -11.15 5.69 -5.61
CA ILE A 56 -10.95 6.07 -7.00
C ILE A 56 -12.04 5.38 -7.83
N GLU A 57 -12.93 6.17 -8.42
CA GLU A 57 -14.02 5.65 -9.23
C GLU A 57 -13.52 4.78 -10.40
N GLY A 58 -14.26 3.70 -10.70
CA GLY A 58 -14.01 2.83 -11.84
C GLY A 58 -12.84 1.84 -11.71
N THR A 59 -12.02 1.91 -10.66
CA THR A 59 -10.81 1.07 -10.53
C THR A 59 -10.85 0.07 -9.37
N GLY A 60 -11.91 0.09 -8.55
CA GLY A 60 -11.98 -0.71 -7.32
C GLY A 60 -10.85 -0.40 -6.33
N THR A 61 -10.11 0.67 -6.55
CA THR A 61 -8.96 1.08 -5.76
C THR A 61 -9.36 2.24 -4.86
N SER A 62 -8.76 2.31 -3.68
CA SER A 62 -8.90 3.46 -2.79
C SER A 62 -7.54 4.08 -2.51
N THR A 63 -7.56 5.36 -2.17
CA THR A 63 -6.38 6.11 -1.72
C THR A 63 -6.57 6.55 -0.30
N ALA A 64 -5.48 6.69 0.43
CA ALA A 64 -5.47 7.35 1.73
C ALA A 64 -4.24 8.25 1.87
N VAL A 65 -4.39 9.33 2.63
CA VAL A 65 -3.29 10.17 3.08
C VAL A 65 -3.16 9.96 4.58
N TYR A 66 -1.96 9.62 5.01
CA TYR A 66 -1.59 9.48 6.42
C TYR A 66 -0.64 10.61 6.79
N CYS A 67 -0.98 11.38 7.82
CA CYS A 67 -0.16 12.49 8.27
C CYS A 67 0.12 12.40 9.77
N SER A 68 1.33 12.75 10.16
CA SER A 68 1.72 12.92 11.55
C SER A 68 2.57 14.17 11.75
N VAL A 69 2.39 14.82 12.90
CA VAL A 69 3.25 15.93 13.33
C VAL A 69 4.49 15.45 14.08
N ALA A 70 4.45 14.23 14.64
CA ALA A 70 5.49 13.68 15.51
C ALA A 70 6.37 12.64 14.82
N LEU A 71 5.86 11.97 13.77
CA LEU A 71 6.55 10.89 13.07
C LEU A 71 7.05 11.34 11.69
N GLY A 72 8.19 10.80 11.26
CA GLY A 72 8.63 10.86 9.87
C GLY A 72 8.03 9.75 9.00
N ASP A 73 8.13 9.87 7.67
CA ASP A 73 7.50 8.97 6.68
C ASP A 73 7.72 7.48 6.98
N GLN A 74 8.98 7.08 7.21
CA GLN A 74 9.32 5.68 7.50
C GLN A 74 8.76 5.20 8.84
N GLN A 75 8.63 6.09 9.84
CA GLN A 75 8.05 5.76 11.14
C GLN A 75 6.53 5.61 11.04
N ILE A 76 5.87 6.41 10.20
CA ILE A 76 4.44 6.25 9.87
C ILE A 76 4.21 4.86 9.28
N ILE A 77 5.00 4.46 8.28
CA ILE A 77 4.92 3.11 7.68
C ILE A 77 5.14 2.03 8.74
N ALA A 78 6.20 2.15 9.55
CA ALA A 78 6.51 1.18 10.60
C ALA A 78 5.37 1.04 11.63
N ARG A 79 4.65 2.13 11.92
CA ARG A 79 3.50 2.14 12.81
C ARG A 79 2.30 1.39 12.19
N LEU A 80 1.98 1.69 10.93
CA LEU A 80 0.88 1.07 10.19
C LEU A 80 1.10 -0.43 9.97
N LYS A 81 2.36 -0.87 9.80
CA LYS A 81 2.74 -2.28 9.70
C LYS A 81 2.44 -3.13 10.94
N ARG A 82 2.22 -2.52 12.12
CA ARG A 82 1.87 -3.26 13.33
C ARG A 82 0.41 -3.71 13.36
N THR A 83 -0.41 -3.26 12.41
CA THR A 83 -1.79 -3.69 12.27
C THR A 83 -1.87 -5.11 11.74
N LYS A 84 -2.89 -5.88 12.16
CA LYS A 84 -3.09 -7.27 11.73
C LYS A 84 -3.47 -7.42 10.24
N LEU A 85 -3.79 -6.31 9.58
CA LEU A 85 -4.24 -6.27 8.19
C LEU A 85 -3.08 -6.37 7.20
N LEU A 86 -1.86 -5.98 7.61
CA LEU A 86 -0.68 -6.05 6.77
C LEU A 86 0.16 -7.28 7.06
N HIS A 87 0.58 -7.96 6.01
CA HIS A 87 1.76 -8.80 6.09
C HIS A 87 3.02 -7.93 6.15
N THR A 88 3.93 -8.25 7.05
CA THR A 88 5.12 -7.43 7.31
C THR A 88 6.18 -7.54 6.23
N ASP A 89 6.08 -8.57 5.39
CA ASP A 89 6.99 -8.86 4.28
C ASP A 89 6.59 -8.06 3.03
N LEU A 90 7.58 -7.58 2.29
CA LEU A 90 7.37 -6.86 1.04
C LEU A 90 6.85 -7.82 -0.04
N ALA A 91 5.76 -7.44 -0.71
CA ALA A 91 5.15 -8.24 -1.76
C ALA A 91 6.09 -8.41 -2.97
N TYR A 92 6.86 -7.37 -3.33
CA TYR A 92 7.79 -7.44 -4.47
C TYR A 92 9.00 -8.34 -4.24
N LYS A 93 9.26 -8.80 -3.01
CA LYS A 93 10.30 -9.84 -2.81
C LYS A 93 9.95 -11.14 -3.54
N TYR A 94 8.68 -11.30 -3.95
CA TYR A 94 8.16 -12.43 -4.73
C TYR A 94 7.71 -12.03 -6.15
N ILE A 95 7.67 -10.74 -6.47
CA ILE A 95 7.41 -10.26 -7.84
C ILE A 95 8.76 -10.22 -8.53
N ASN A 96 9.17 -11.36 -9.10
CA ASN A 96 10.32 -11.40 -9.98
C ASN A 96 10.05 -10.42 -11.14
N PRO A 97 10.83 -9.35 -11.33
CA PRO A 97 10.56 -8.32 -12.35
C PRO A 97 10.73 -8.83 -13.78
N GLN A 98 11.19 -10.06 -13.96
CA GLN A 98 11.28 -10.71 -15.26
C GLN A 98 10.15 -11.72 -15.40
N PRO A 99 9.14 -11.45 -16.25
CA PRO A 99 8.43 -12.57 -16.84
C PRO A 99 9.46 -13.32 -17.69
N ASP A 100 9.59 -14.64 -17.51
CA ASP A 100 10.52 -15.47 -18.30
C ASP A 100 10.30 -15.30 -19.82
N LYS A 101 9.11 -14.80 -20.22
CA LYS A 101 8.77 -14.38 -21.58
C LYS A 101 7.80 -13.19 -21.55
N PRO A 102 7.95 -12.18 -22.41
CA PRO A 102 6.97 -11.11 -22.54
C PRO A 102 5.59 -11.70 -22.93
N VAL A 103 4.59 -11.48 -22.08
CA VAL A 103 3.20 -11.89 -22.38
C VAL A 103 2.61 -10.82 -23.29
N THR A 104 2.57 -11.09 -24.59
CA THR A 104 1.82 -10.27 -25.54
C THR A 104 0.34 -10.59 -25.40
N CYS A 105 -0.43 -9.69 -24.77
CA CYS A 105 -1.89 -9.76 -24.75
C CYS A 105 -2.46 -9.28 -26.09
N TRP A 106 -2.38 -10.12 -27.12
CA TRP A 106 -3.12 -9.95 -28.37
C TRP A 106 -3.69 -11.32 -28.74
N VAL A 107 -5.01 -11.47 -28.65
CA VAL A 107 -5.79 -12.54 -29.30
C VAL A 107 -6.82 -11.86 -30.18
#